data_AF-A0A7C1J5J4-F1
#
_entry.id   AF-A0A7C1J5J4-F1
#
_cell.length_a   1.000
_cell.length_b   1.000
_cell.length_c   1.000
_cell.angle_alpha   90.00
_cell.angle_beta   90.00
_cell.angle_gamma   90.00
#
_symmetry.space_group_name_H-M   'P 1'
#
loop_
_entity.id
_entity.type
_entity.pdbx_description
1 polymer ?
#
loop_
_entity_poly.entity_id
_entity_poly.type
_entity_poly.pdbx_seq_one_letter_code
_entity_poly.pdbx_strand_id
1 'polypeptide(L)'
;MSRYIATAAIRGANRIVQEAEEMLQKALQEFGPDAPVAFTNTAYYLPVILGFTGIEVSKLGDMPKVLEYAKGLLHPVPGDRNWLPYLGETLDCGVATLLAEELIEGIRFVRGLEPEPITWGGSYVQSASFTSPEFAKEGAEHARLNGPIDDIQLRAWGIQLVDGRMPGFAAIVGAAKSNEAAVQIVRELQKRNILVFLSGNVNGRSIIHQLMEEGVEMGYDTYIVPFGTDTISAIYALGFATRSALTFGGMKGGQAREILLYNKFRVFAFVLALGEVDDLKYATAAGAINYGFPTLADTVIPQITPTGITRYEHVVSMPWDDIPGENDTEKARRFVQRAIEVRGVKVKITEVPIPVPYGSA
;
A
#
# COMPACT_ATOMS: atom_id res chain seq x y z
N MET A 1 13.66 18.32 -8.61
CA MET A 1 12.62 17.76 -7.75
C MET A 1 11.61 18.84 -7.39
N SER A 2 10.31 18.54 -7.33
CA SER A 2 9.27 19.52 -6.93
C SER A 2 9.40 19.87 -5.44
N ARG A 3 9.44 21.19 -5.12
CA ARG A 3 9.41 21.67 -3.73
C ARG A 3 8.21 21.16 -2.98
N TYR A 4 7.05 21.26 -3.61
CA TYR A 4 5.79 20.98 -2.97
C TYR A 4 5.72 19.53 -2.51
N ILE A 5 6.14 18.58 -3.36
CA ILE A 5 6.17 17.16 -3.00
C ILE A 5 7.17 16.91 -1.87
N ALA A 6 8.39 17.43 -1.98
CA ALA A 6 9.40 17.24 -0.94
C ALA A 6 8.93 17.81 0.41
N THR A 7 8.38 19.03 0.41
CA THR A 7 7.82 19.68 1.61
C THR A 7 6.66 18.89 2.20
N ALA A 8 5.70 18.44 1.39
CA ALA A 8 4.55 17.67 1.85
C ALA A 8 4.97 16.31 2.43
N ALA A 9 5.84 15.58 1.73
CA ALA A 9 6.35 14.28 2.18
C ALA A 9 7.17 14.40 3.47
N ILE A 10 8.08 15.38 3.55
CA ILE A 10 8.90 15.60 4.76
C ILE A 10 8.02 16.01 5.95
N ARG A 11 7.01 16.88 5.72
CA ARG A 11 6.05 17.27 6.76
C ARG A 11 5.20 16.10 7.23
N GLY A 12 4.70 15.29 6.30
CA GLY A 12 3.96 14.05 6.60
C GLY A 12 4.81 13.06 7.40
N ALA A 13 6.06 12.84 7.01
CA ALA A 13 7.01 11.96 7.69
C ALA A 13 7.28 12.39 9.13
N ASN A 14 7.57 13.66 9.37
CA ASN A 14 7.79 14.18 10.72
C ASN A 14 6.53 13.99 11.59
N ARG A 15 5.34 14.25 11.04
CA ARG A 15 4.07 14.10 11.76
C ARG A 15 3.78 12.65 12.12
N ILE A 16 3.89 11.71 11.18
CA ILE A 16 3.55 10.30 11.42
C ILE A 16 4.56 9.61 12.36
N VAL A 17 5.85 9.98 12.29
CA VAL A 17 6.85 9.47 13.24
C VAL A 17 6.57 9.98 14.66
N GLN A 18 6.18 11.25 14.80
CA GLN A 18 5.76 11.78 16.10
C GLN A 18 4.51 11.07 16.62
N GLU A 19 3.51 10.84 15.76
CA GLU A 19 2.29 10.10 16.14
C GLU A 19 2.61 8.66 16.58
N ALA A 20 3.49 7.97 15.85
CA ALA A 20 3.98 6.65 16.22
C ALA A 20 4.70 6.64 17.58
N GLU A 21 5.51 7.66 17.87
CA GLU A 21 6.16 7.83 19.17
C GLU A 21 5.14 7.99 20.31
N GLU A 22 4.18 8.91 20.15
CA GLU A 22 3.15 9.15 21.16
C GLU A 22 2.28 7.90 21.39
N MET A 23 1.96 7.17 20.31
CA MET A 23 1.19 5.94 20.38
C MET A 23 1.97 4.81 21.06
N LEU A 24 3.27 4.67 20.75
CA LEU A 24 4.15 3.69 21.37
C LEU A 24 4.31 3.97 22.88
N GLN A 25 4.53 5.22 23.27
CA GLN A 25 4.64 5.60 24.68
C GLN A 25 3.38 5.23 25.46
N LYS A 26 2.19 5.50 24.90
CA LYS A 26 0.91 5.11 25.50
C LYS A 26 0.76 3.59 25.59
N ALA A 27 1.07 2.88 24.51
CA ALA A 27 0.97 1.42 24.47
C ALA A 27 1.91 0.74 25.47
N LEU A 28 3.14 1.25 25.63
CA LEU A 28 4.10 0.75 26.62
C LEU A 28 3.61 0.97 28.07
N GLN A 29 2.93 2.08 28.34
CA GLN A 29 2.33 2.34 29.65
C GLN A 29 1.12 1.43 29.92
N GLU A 30 0.31 1.18 28.90
CA GLU A 30 -0.94 0.44 28.99
C GLU A 30 -0.73 -1.08 29.06
N PHE A 31 0.12 -1.64 28.19
CA PHE A 31 0.30 -3.08 28.04
C PHE A 31 1.66 -3.60 28.53
N GLY A 32 2.60 -2.70 28.82
CA GLY A 32 3.96 -3.05 29.21
C GLY A 32 4.86 -3.48 28.03
N PRO A 33 6.19 -3.57 28.25
CA PRO A 33 7.16 -3.87 27.20
C PRO A 33 7.11 -5.31 26.68
N ASP A 34 6.54 -6.25 27.45
CA ASP A 34 6.47 -7.67 27.10
C ASP A 34 5.19 -8.06 26.36
N ALA A 35 4.30 -7.11 26.07
CA ALA A 35 3.11 -7.35 25.26
C ALA A 35 3.53 -7.85 23.86
N PRO A 36 3.01 -9.01 23.41
CA PRO A 36 3.40 -9.61 22.15
C PRO A 36 2.88 -8.80 20.97
N VAL A 37 3.72 -8.61 19.96
CA VAL A 37 3.38 -7.95 18.70
C VAL A 37 3.55 -8.99 17.60
N ALA A 38 2.48 -9.28 16.88
CA ALA A 38 2.52 -10.18 15.73
C ALA A 38 1.41 -9.82 14.74
N PHE A 39 1.77 -9.76 13.45
CA PHE A 39 0.78 -9.82 12.38
C PHE A 39 0.26 -11.24 12.21
N THR A 40 -0.93 -11.37 11.63
CA THR A 40 -1.59 -12.67 11.43
C THR A 40 -0.76 -13.57 10.52
N ASN A 41 -0.45 -14.79 11.00
CA ASN A 41 0.11 -15.88 10.20
C ASN A 41 1.36 -15.53 9.36
N THR A 42 2.30 -14.77 9.95
CA THR A 42 3.59 -14.43 9.34
C THR A 42 4.78 -14.93 10.17
N ALA A 43 5.80 -15.44 9.49
CA ALA A 43 7.11 -15.76 10.08
C ALA A 43 8.11 -14.59 9.99
N TYR A 44 7.70 -13.47 9.40
CA TYR A 44 8.57 -12.32 9.11
C TYR A 44 8.35 -11.13 10.05
N TYR A 45 7.85 -11.36 11.27
CA TYR A 45 7.61 -10.32 12.28
C TYR A 45 6.79 -9.15 11.71
N LEU A 46 7.32 -7.93 11.81
CA LEU A 46 6.90 -6.75 11.07
C LEU A 46 7.78 -6.64 9.80
N PRO A 47 7.27 -7.01 8.61
CA PRO A 47 8.15 -7.31 7.49
C PRO A 47 8.92 -6.12 6.92
N VAL A 48 8.34 -4.93 6.89
CA VAL A 48 9.02 -3.73 6.35
C VAL A 48 10.18 -3.34 7.27
N ILE A 49 9.96 -3.29 8.58
CA ILE A 49 10.95 -3.07 9.63
C ILE A 49 12.04 -4.13 9.54
N LEU A 50 11.68 -5.42 9.47
CA LEU A 50 12.64 -6.51 9.32
C LEU A 50 13.48 -6.34 8.05
N GLY A 51 12.84 -6.00 6.92
CA GLY A 51 13.52 -5.80 5.65
C GLY A 51 14.54 -4.66 5.69
N PHE A 52 14.15 -3.50 6.22
CA PHE A 52 15.02 -2.32 6.25
C PHE A 52 16.10 -2.39 7.33
N THR A 53 15.76 -2.88 8.52
CA THR A 53 16.62 -2.73 9.72
C THR A 53 17.22 -4.06 10.19
N GLY A 54 16.61 -5.19 9.83
CA GLY A 54 16.95 -6.50 10.38
C GLY A 54 16.47 -6.72 11.81
N ILE A 55 15.71 -5.78 12.38
CA ILE A 55 15.16 -5.87 13.73
C ILE A 55 13.95 -6.79 13.70
N GLU A 56 14.00 -7.85 14.50
CA GLU A 56 12.88 -8.76 14.74
C GLU A 56 12.00 -8.20 15.86
N VAL A 57 10.88 -7.55 15.48
CA VAL A 57 9.92 -7.00 16.45
C VAL A 57 8.94 -8.10 16.84
N SER A 58 9.06 -8.58 18.08
CA SER A 58 8.18 -9.62 18.65
C SER A 58 7.33 -9.12 19.81
N LYS A 59 7.70 -7.97 20.38
CA LYS A 59 7.01 -7.34 21.52
C LYS A 59 7.15 -5.82 21.46
N LEU A 60 6.30 -5.11 22.21
CA LEU A 60 6.32 -3.65 22.27
C LEU A 60 7.69 -3.08 22.67
N GLY A 61 8.42 -3.78 23.55
CA GLY A 61 9.76 -3.37 24.00
C GLY A 61 10.84 -3.35 22.91
N ASP A 62 10.60 -3.96 21.75
CA ASP A 62 11.55 -3.94 20.62
C ASP A 62 11.39 -2.67 19.75
N MET A 63 10.20 -2.09 19.74
CA MET A 63 9.81 -0.94 18.90
C MET A 63 10.60 0.36 19.14
N PRO A 64 11.05 0.70 20.36
CA PRO A 64 11.83 1.93 20.57
C PRO A 64 13.11 2.01 19.72
N LYS A 65 13.76 0.88 19.43
CA LYS A 65 14.95 0.85 18.56
C LYS A 65 14.62 1.20 17.12
N VAL A 66 13.46 0.74 16.64
CA VAL A 66 12.96 1.04 15.29
C VAL A 66 12.56 2.52 15.19
N LEU A 67 11.91 3.06 16.23
CA LEU A 67 11.54 4.47 16.29
C LEU A 67 12.77 5.39 16.24
N GLU A 68 13.82 5.08 17.00
CA GLU A 68 15.07 5.84 16.96
C GLU A 68 15.74 5.78 15.57
N TYR A 69 15.71 4.61 14.92
CA TYR A 69 16.18 4.48 13.54
C TYR A 69 15.36 5.36 12.58
N ALA A 70 14.03 5.35 12.69
CA ALA A 70 13.14 6.18 11.86
C ALA A 70 13.39 7.69 12.09
N LYS A 71 13.58 8.13 13.33
CA LYS A 71 13.94 9.52 13.66
C LYS A 71 15.27 9.94 13.04
N GLY A 72 16.25 9.03 12.98
CA GLY A 72 17.55 9.28 12.34
C GLY A 72 17.48 9.53 10.83
N LEU A 73 16.37 9.16 10.17
CA LEU A 73 16.11 9.38 8.75
C LEU A 73 15.30 10.66 8.47
N LEU A 74 14.79 11.32 9.50
CA LEU A 74 13.99 12.54 9.33
C LEU A 74 14.88 13.73 8.97
N HIS A 75 14.38 14.52 8.02
CA HIS A 75 14.97 15.77 7.59
C HIS A 75 14.06 16.95 7.96
N PRO A 76 14.62 18.16 8.17
CA PRO A 76 13.81 19.35 8.43
C PRO A 76 13.00 19.74 7.19
N VAL A 77 11.81 20.32 7.42
CA VAL A 77 10.98 20.84 6.33
C VAL A 77 11.75 21.94 5.57
N PRO A 78 11.84 21.88 4.23
CA PRO A 78 12.55 22.88 3.44
C PRO A 78 12.00 24.29 3.69
N GLY A 79 12.90 25.27 3.90
CA GLY A 79 12.53 26.67 4.09
C GLY A 79 12.02 27.36 2.81
N ASP A 80 11.40 28.53 2.95
CA ASP A 80 10.77 29.23 1.82
C ASP A 80 11.77 29.81 0.80
N ARG A 81 12.99 30.16 1.25
CA ARG A 81 14.06 30.78 0.47
C ARG A 81 15.33 29.94 0.51
N ASN A 82 16.07 29.88 -0.60
CA ASN A 82 17.35 29.15 -0.73
C ASN A 82 17.26 27.66 -0.32
N TRP A 83 16.21 26.98 -0.79
CA TRP A 83 15.96 25.55 -0.55
C TRP A 83 16.69 24.69 -1.58
N LEU A 84 17.17 23.53 -1.15
CA LEU A 84 17.81 22.52 -1.98
C LEU A 84 17.08 21.18 -1.78
N PRO A 85 16.01 20.90 -2.54
CA PRO A 85 15.22 19.68 -2.37
C PRO A 85 15.98 18.47 -2.91
N TYR A 86 16.54 17.65 -2.04
CA TYR A 86 17.14 16.41 -2.51
C TYR A 86 16.11 15.28 -2.53
N LEU A 87 16.09 14.55 -3.65
CA LEU A 87 15.34 13.31 -3.76
C LEU A 87 15.76 12.34 -2.66
N GLY A 88 17.05 12.30 -2.31
CA GLY A 88 17.55 11.51 -1.17
C GLY A 88 16.83 11.82 0.14
N GLU A 89 16.80 13.08 0.56
CA GLU A 89 16.15 13.49 1.83
C GLU A 89 14.64 13.15 1.85
N THR A 90 13.96 13.35 0.71
CA THR A 90 12.54 12.97 0.58
C THR A 90 12.35 11.46 0.70
N LEU A 91 13.27 10.67 0.14
CA LEU A 91 13.22 9.21 0.19
C LEU A 91 13.58 8.67 1.57
N ASP A 92 14.54 9.26 2.28
CA ASP A 92 14.88 8.92 3.66
C ASP A 92 13.65 9.15 4.57
N CYS A 93 13.01 10.32 4.45
CA CYS A 93 11.74 10.61 5.12
C CYS A 93 10.65 9.61 4.71
N GLY A 94 10.60 9.19 3.44
CA GLY A 94 9.72 8.13 2.98
C GLY A 94 9.95 6.81 3.71
N VAL A 95 11.20 6.37 3.89
CA VAL A 95 11.52 5.17 4.68
C VAL A 95 11.11 5.36 6.14
N ALA A 96 11.36 6.53 6.73
CA ALA A 96 10.93 6.84 8.10
C ALA A 96 9.40 6.70 8.26
N THR A 97 8.63 7.19 7.29
CA THR A 97 7.17 7.01 7.23
C THR A 97 6.78 5.54 7.24
N LEU A 98 7.38 4.72 6.37
CA LEU A 98 7.02 3.29 6.31
C LEU A 98 7.28 2.56 7.63
N LEU A 99 8.39 2.89 8.30
CA LEU A 99 8.71 2.31 9.60
C LEU A 99 7.71 2.76 10.68
N ALA A 100 7.32 4.05 10.67
CA ALA A 100 6.32 4.57 11.59
C ALA A 100 4.93 3.98 11.36
N GLU A 101 4.52 3.81 10.09
CA GLU A 101 3.25 3.19 9.73
C GLU A 101 3.19 1.73 10.20
N GLU A 102 4.24 0.95 9.98
CA GLU A 102 4.26 -0.46 10.44
C GLU A 102 4.32 -0.58 11.97
N LEU A 103 4.97 0.37 12.67
CA LEU A 103 4.91 0.46 14.12
C LEU A 103 3.48 0.73 14.60
N ILE A 104 2.78 1.68 13.99
CA ILE A 104 1.39 2.01 14.31
C ILE A 104 0.49 0.80 14.10
N GLU A 105 0.59 0.12 12.96
CA GLU A 105 -0.18 -1.10 12.72
C GLU A 105 0.16 -2.20 13.73
N GLY A 106 1.45 -2.40 14.06
CA GLY A 106 1.86 -3.32 15.11
C GLY A 106 1.19 -3.01 16.46
N ILE A 107 1.09 -1.73 16.84
CA ILE A 107 0.41 -1.29 18.07
C ILE A 107 -1.11 -1.51 17.97
N ARG A 108 -1.71 -1.27 16.80
CA ARG A 108 -3.15 -1.53 16.57
C ARG A 108 -3.50 -3.00 16.69
N PHE A 109 -2.61 -3.90 16.25
CA PHE A 109 -2.73 -5.34 16.49
C PHE A 109 -2.72 -5.69 17.98
N VAL A 110 -1.81 -5.11 18.78
CA VAL A 110 -1.80 -5.30 20.24
C VAL A 110 -3.12 -4.87 20.88
N ARG A 111 -3.73 -3.82 20.34
CA ARG A 111 -5.02 -3.28 20.81
C ARG A 111 -6.25 -4.01 20.26
N GLY A 112 -6.07 -5.01 19.39
CA GLY A 112 -7.19 -5.73 18.74
C GLY A 112 -7.99 -4.89 17.73
N LEU A 113 -7.43 -3.75 17.31
CA LEU A 113 -8.03 -2.85 16.32
C LEU A 113 -7.87 -3.38 14.89
N GLU A 114 -6.84 -4.19 14.66
CA GLU A 114 -6.58 -4.84 13.37
C GLU A 114 -6.85 -6.36 13.41
N PRO A 115 -7.29 -6.98 12.30
CA PRO A 115 -7.75 -6.33 11.06
C PRO A 115 -8.98 -5.44 11.30
N GLU A 116 -9.04 -4.27 10.66
CA GLU A 116 -10.09 -3.27 10.90
C GLU A 116 -11.52 -3.85 10.75
N PRO A 117 -12.45 -3.57 11.68
CA PRO A 117 -13.86 -3.94 11.52
C PRO A 117 -14.51 -3.13 10.39
N ILE A 118 -15.33 -3.80 9.58
CA ILE A 118 -16.15 -3.17 8.54
C ILE A 118 -17.23 -2.35 9.24
N THR A 119 -17.13 -1.04 9.14
CA THR A 119 -18.07 -0.07 9.74
C THR A 119 -19.16 0.38 8.77
N TRP A 120 -19.13 -0.10 7.52
CA TRP A 120 -20.14 0.22 6.51
C TRP A 120 -21.48 -0.47 6.83
N GLY A 121 -22.57 0.30 6.83
CA GLY A 121 -23.90 -0.17 7.27
C GLY A 121 -24.70 -0.98 6.24
N GLY A 122 -24.13 -1.28 5.08
CA GLY A 122 -24.77 -2.11 4.05
C GLY A 122 -24.43 -3.60 4.20
N SER A 123 -25.08 -4.45 3.40
CA SER A 123 -24.76 -5.88 3.34
C SER A 123 -23.58 -6.13 2.40
N TYR A 124 -22.46 -6.63 2.93
CA TYR A 124 -21.30 -7.03 2.13
C TYR A 124 -21.09 -8.54 2.26
N VAL A 125 -21.01 -9.25 1.13
CA VAL A 125 -20.64 -10.68 1.12
C VAL A 125 -19.13 -10.76 1.11
N GLN A 126 -18.55 -11.18 2.23
CA GLN A 126 -17.13 -11.47 2.29
C GLN A 126 -16.82 -12.73 1.47
N SER A 127 -15.77 -12.69 0.68
CA SER A 127 -15.25 -13.90 0.05
C SER A 127 -14.81 -14.90 1.13
N ALA A 128 -14.94 -16.20 0.84
CA ALA A 128 -14.55 -17.26 1.77
C ALA A 128 -13.04 -17.32 2.04
N SER A 129 -12.21 -16.73 1.17
CA SER A 129 -10.75 -16.73 1.28
C SER A 129 -10.19 -15.37 1.71
N PHE A 130 -9.75 -15.26 2.97
CA PHE A 130 -9.03 -14.10 3.53
C PHE A 130 -8.15 -14.49 4.74
N THR A 131 -7.34 -13.57 5.26
CA THR A 131 -6.28 -13.81 6.27
C THR A 131 -6.76 -14.45 7.58
N SER A 132 -7.99 -14.14 7.99
CA SER A 132 -8.49 -14.52 9.32
C SER A 132 -9.89 -15.12 9.24
N PRO A 133 -10.06 -16.32 8.64
CA PRO A 133 -11.36 -16.99 8.49
C PRO A 133 -12.06 -17.24 9.83
N GLU A 134 -11.30 -17.25 10.93
CA GLU A 134 -11.83 -17.33 12.29
C GLU A 134 -12.72 -16.14 12.69
N PHE A 135 -12.52 -14.97 12.08
CA PHE A 135 -13.39 -13.80 12.24
C PHE A 135 -14.58 -13.78 11.27
N ALA A 136 -14.69 -14.75 10.34
CA ALA A 136 -15.87 -14.95 9.47
C ALA A 136 -16.95 -15.88 10.06
N LYS A 137 -16.74 -16.43 11.27
CA LYS A 137 -17.71 -17.37 11.87
C LYS A 137 -19.06 -16.68 12.11
N GLU A 138 -20.15 -17.41 11.86
CA GLU A 138 -21.50 -17.02 12.26
C GLU A 138 -21.52 -16.65 13.75
N GLY A 139 -21.78 -15.37 14.04
CA GLY A 139 -21.76 -14.81 15.40
C GLY A 139 -20.62 -13.83 15.72
N ALA A 140 -19.71 -13.55 14.78
CA ALA A 140 -18.81 -12.39 14.90
C ALA A 140 -19.63 -11.09 14.83
N GLU A 141 -19.47 -10.20 15.82
CA GLU A 141 -20.29 -8.98 15.94
C GLU A 141 -20.15 -8.04 14.72
N HIS A 142 -18.99 -8.06 14.05
CA HIS A 142 -18.73 -7.29 12.82
C HIS A 142 -17.77 -8.05 11.90
N ALA A 143 -18.09 -8.09 10.60
CA ALA A 143 -17.18 -8.52 9.54
C ALA A 143 -15.92 -7.63 9.55
N ARG A 144 -14.73 -8.19 9.26
CA ARG A 144 -13.43 -7.44 9.28
C ARG A 144 -12.78 -7.38 7.89
N LEU A 145 -12.00 -6.35 7.63
CA LEU A 145 -11.14 -6.25 6.44
C LEU A 145 -10.00 -7.30 6.52
N ASN A 146 -9.22 -7.45 5.45
CA ASN A 146 -8.22 -8.52 5.40
C ASN A 146 -6.99 -8.24 6.28
N GLY A 147 -6.57 -6.99 6.42
CA GLY A 147 -5.28 -6.64 7.02
C GLY A 147 -4.08 -7.26 6.27
N PRO A 148 -2.95 -7.54 6.96
CA PRO A 148 -1.76 -8.08 6.32
C PRO A 148 -2.00 -9.49 5.78
N ILE A 149 -1.59 -9.74 4.53
CA ILE A 149 -1.71 -11.07 3.89
C ILE A 149 -0.87 -12.10 4.64
N ASP A 150 -1.34 -13.33 4.82
CA ASP A 150 -0.58 -14.40 5.47
C ASP A 150 0.50 -15.02 4.56
N ASP A 151 1.44 -15.74 5.16
CA ASP A 151 2.57 -16.33 4.41
C ASP A 151 2.19 -17.53 3.53
N ILE A 152 1.01 -18.14 3.73
CA ILE A 152 0.52 -19.23 2.87
C ILE A 152 0.05 -18.62 1.55
N GLN A 153 -0.77 -17.58 1.61
CA GLN A 153 -1.28 -16.88 0.44
C GLN A 153 -0.16 -16.15 -0.32
N LEU A 154 0.78 -15.53 0.40
CA LEU A 154 2.00 -14.97 -0.20
C LEU A 154 2.75 -16.01 -1.04
N ARG A 155 2.90 -17.24 -0.52
CA ARG A 155 3.57 -18.33 -1.25
C ARG A 155 2.79 -18.75 -2.49
N ALA A 156 1.46 -18.82 -2.40
CA ALA A 156 0.60 -19.18 -3.52
C ALA A 156 0.69 -18.16 -4.68
N TRP A 157 0.57 -16.87 -4.39
CA TRP A 157 0.67 -15.82 -5.42
C TRP A 157 2.10 -15.57 -5.88
N GLY A 158 3.09 -15.70 -5.00
CA GLY A 158 4.48 -15.46 -5.36
C GLY A 158 5.01 -16.44 -6.41
N ILE A 159 4.52 -17.68 -6.44
CA ILE A 159 4.80 -18.61 -7.55
C ILE A 159 4.29 -18.03 -8.89
N GLN A 160 3.10 -17.43 -8.89
CA GLN A 160 2.51 -16.80 -10.08
C GLN A 160 3.23 -15.52 -10.50
N LEU A 161 3.78 -14.77 -9.53
CA LEU A 161 4.63 -13.61 -9.81
C LEU A 161 5.96 -14.02 -10.45
N VAL A 162 6.55 -15.13 -10.00
CA VAL A 162 7.83 -15.63 -10.52
C VAL A 162 7.69 -16.26 -11.89
N ASP A 163 6.61 -17.01 -12.16
CA ASP A 163 6.37 -17.63 -13.47
C ASP A 163 5.71 -16.69 -14.50
N GLY A 164 5.29 -15.49 -14.06
CA GLY A 164 4.77 -14.41 -14.89
C GLY A 164 3.29 -14.54 -15.25
N ARG A 165 2.54 -15.45 -14.62
CA ARG A 165 1.06 -15.51 -14.75
C ARG A 165 0.37 -14.32 -14.10
N MET A 166 0.94 -13.84 -12.99
CA MET A 166 0.52 -12.62 -12.31
C MET A 166 1.57 -11.54 -12.62
N PRO A 167 1.24 -10.49 -13.40
CA PRO A 167 2.25 -9.51 -13.82
C PRO A 167 2.83 -8.66 -12.68
N GLY A 168 2.06 -8.47 -11.61
CA GLY A 168 2.40 -7.59 -10.49
C GLY A 168 1.15 -7.26 -9.67
N PHE A 169 1.21 -6.18 -8.90
CA PHE A 169 0.07 -5.68 -8.13
C PHE A 169 -0.12 -4.16 -8.26
N ALA A 170 -1.33 -3.68 -8.05
CA ALA A 170 -1.67 -2.27 -7.97
C ALA A 170 -2.14 -1.94 -6.56
N ALA A 171 -1.48 -0.99 -5.91
CA ALA A 171 -1.92 -0.44 -4.63
C ALA A 171 -2.79 0.79 -4.88
N ILE A 172 -4.08 0.70 -4.58
CA ILE A 172 -5.01 1.81 -4.69
C ILE A 172 -5.16 2.46 -3.31
N VAL A 173 -4.92 3.76 -3.24
CA VAL A 173 -4.94 4.55 -2.01
C VAL A 173 -5.92 5.70 -2.17
N GLY A 174 -6.97 5.74 -1.35
CA GLY A 174 -7.96 6.82 -1.33
C GLY A 174 -9.32 6.41 -1.89
N ALA A 175 -9.96 7.30 -2.66
CA ALA A 175 -11.29 7.06 -3.23
C ALA A 175 -11.39 7.62 -4.65
N ALA A 176 -11.98 6.83 -5.54
CA ALA A 176 -12.23 7.24 -6.92
C ALA A 176 -13.29 8.34 -6.97
N LYS A 177 -13.28 9.13 -8.06
CA LYS A 177 -14.28 10.18 -8.31
C LYS A 177 -15.74 9.70 -8.19
N SER A 178 -16.02 8.49 -8.65
CA SER A 178 -17.36 7.87 -8.66
C SER A 178 -17.26 6.37 -8.37
N ASN A 179 -18.38 5.75 -7.99
CA ASN A 179 -18.43 4.30 -7.76
C ASN A 179 -18.20 3.53 -9.07
N GLU A 180 -18.76 4.03 -10.18
CA GLU A 180 -18.56 3.45 -11.51
C GLU A 180 -17.08 3.48 -11.92
N ALA A 181 -16.38 4.58 -11.62
CA ALA A 181 -14.94 4.68 -11.82
C ALA A 181 -14.17 3.66 -10.97
N ALA A 182 -14.51 3.52 -9.67
CA ALA A 182 -13.87 2.57 -8.77
C ALA A 182 -14.00 1.12 -9.29
N VAL A 183 -15.23 0.70 -9.61
CA VAL A 183 -15.50 -0.64 -10.17
C VAL A 183 -14.70 -0.83 -11.45
N GLN A 184 -14.74 0.13 -12.36
CA GLN A 184 -14.07 -0.01 -13.64
C GLN A 184 -12.54 -0.08 -13.50
N ILE A 185 -11.91 0.72 -12.62
CA ILE A 185 -10.47 0.64 -12.34
C ILE A 185 -10.10 -0.78 -11.90
N VAL A 186 -10.83 -1.33 -10.94
CA VAL A 186 -10.56 -2.66 -10.39
C VAL A 186 -10.78 -3.76 -11.43
N ARG A 187 -11.89 -3.71 -12.20
CA ARG A 187 -12.17 -4.68 -13.26
C ARG A 187 -11.10 -4.66 -14.36
N GLU A 188 -10.58 -3.49 -14.70
CA GLU A 188 -9.50 -3.38 -15.68
C GLU A 188 -8.17 -3.98 -15.20
N LEU A 189 -7.90 -3.90 -13.90
CA LEU A 189 -6.74 -4.56 -13.29
C LEU A 189 -6.94 -6.09 -13.24
N GLN A 190 -8.13 -6.56 -12.86
CA GLN A 190 -8.47 -7.99 -12.84
C GLN A 190 -8.39 -8.66 -14.22
N LYS A 191 -8.91 -8.02 -15.29
CA LYS A 191 -8.81 -8.52 -16.68
C LYS A 191 -7.36 -8.78 -17.12
N ARG A 192 -6.41 -8.12 -16.46
CA ARG A 192 -4.98 -8.19 -16.73
C ARG A 192 -4.24 -9.09 -15.73
N ASN A 193 -4.98 -9.82 -14.88
CA ASN A 193 -4.49 -10.64 -13.77
C ASN A 193 -3.56 -9.87 -12.82
N ILE A 194 -3.77 -8.55 -12.65
CA ILE A 194 -3.02 -7.73 -11.72
C ILE A 194 -3.72 -7.81 -10.36
N LEU A 195 -2.96 -8.18 -9.32
CA LEU A 195 -3.45 -8.23 -7.95
C LEU A 195 -3.75 -6.81 -7.44
N VAL A 196 -4.88 -6.60 -6.78
CA VAL A 196 -5.32 -5.26 -6.35
C VAL A 196 -5.33 -5.19 -4.83
N PHE A 197 -4.64 -4.18 -4.29
CA PHE A 197 -4.62 -3.87 -2.87
C PHE A 197 -5.35 -2.56 -2.63
N LEU A 198 -6.30 -2.54 -1.70
CA LEU A 198 -7.15 -1.38 -1.44
C LEU A 198 -6.85 -0.83 -0.06
N SER A 199 -6.55 0.46 0.01
CA SER A 199 -6.28 1.18 1.26
C SER A 199 -6.69 2.64 1.15
N GLY A 200 -6.66 3.37 2.25
CA GLY A 200 -6.83 4.83 2.24
C GLY A 200 -8.27 5.31 2.11
N ASN A 201 -8.44 6.58 2.45
CA ASN A 201 -9.69 7.31 2.26
C ASN A 201 -9.42 8.75 1.83
N VAL A 202 -10.49 9.39 1.37
CA VAL A 202 -10.60 10.83 1.17
C VAL A 202 -11.84 11.28 1.93
N ASN A 203 -11.65 12.13 2.94
CA ASN A 203 -12.72 12.64 3.79
C ASN A 203 -13.62 11.53 4.39
N GLY A 204 -13.01 10.42 4.83
CA GLY A 204 -13.71 9.28 5.43
C GLY A 204 -14.35 8.30 4.45
N ARG A 205 -14.31 8.58 3.14
CA ARG A 205 -14.76 7.64 2.10
C ARG A 205 -13.56 6.93 1.48
N SER A 206 -13.55 5.60 1.51
CA SER A 206 -12.53 4.74 0.91
C SER A 206 -13.06 4.11 -0.38
N ILE A 207 -12.16 3.73 -1.30
CA ILE A 207 -12.51 2.87 -2.43
C ILE A 207 -13.14 1.54 -1.98
N ILE A 208 -12.78 1.04 -0.80
CA ILE A 208 -13.40 -0.16 -0.22
C ILE A 208 -14.91 0.05 -0.06
N HIS A 209 -15.33 1.19 0.47
CA HIS A 209 -16.76 1.53 0.61
C HIS A 209 -17.44 1.63 -0.76
N GLN A 210 -16.78 2.21 -1.77
CA GLN A 210 -17.34 2.33 -3.12
C GLN A 210 -17.58 0.95 -3.75
N LEU A 211 -16.65 0.01 -3.57
CA LEU A 211 -16.78 -1.35 -4.09
C LEU A 211 -17.81 -2.18 -3.33
N MET A 212 -17.92 -1.98 -2.00
CA MET A 212 -18.97 -2.60 -1.18
C MET A 212 -20.36 -2.12 -1.60
N GLU A 213 -20.54 -0.81 -1.84
CA GLU A 213 -21.80 -0.23 -2.31
C GLU A 213 -22.27 -0.83 -3.65
N GLU A 214 -21.32 -1.12 -4.55
CA GLU A 214 -21.59 -1.74 -5.86
C GLU A 214 -21.65 -3.28 -5.82
N GLY A 215 -21.58 -3.88 -4.62
CA GLY A 215 -21.65 -5.33 -4.45
C GLY A 215 -20.48 -6.10 -5.08
N VAL A 216 -19.31 -5.48 -5.22
CA VAL A 216 -18.11 -6.16 -5.73
C VAL A 216 -17.58 -7.11 -4.67
N GLU A 217 -17.49 -8.40 -5.01
CA GLU A 217 -16.85 -9.39 -4.16
C GLU A 217 -15.34 -9.13 -4.08
N MET A 218 -14.82 -9.04 -2.86
CA MET A 218 -13.39 -8.82 -2.58
C MET A 218 -12.87 -9.93 -1.68
N GLY A 219 -11.63 -10.33 -1.91
CA GLY A 219 -10.96 -11.41 -1.21
C GLY A 219 -9.78 -11.95 -2.00
N TYR A 220 -9.20 -13.03 -1.50
CA TYR A 220 -8.06 -13.66 -2.15
C TYR A 220 -8.43 -14.35 -3.46
N ASP A 221 -9.63 -14.90 -3.58
CA ASP A 221 -10.07 -15.59 -4.80
C ASP A 221 -10.29 -14.60 -5.95
N THR A 222 -10.76 -13.38 -5.65
CA THR A 222 -10.99 -12.34 -6.66
C THR A 222 -9.75 -11.47 -6.93
N TYR A 223 -8.62 -11.69 -6.26
CA TYR A 223 -7.43 -10.83 -6.33
C TYR A 223 -7.70 -9.35 -5.97
N ILE A 224 -8.73 -9.08 -5.16
CA ILE A 224 -9.03 -7.75 -4.65
C ILE A 224 -8.93 -7.82 -3.13
N VAL A 225 -7.85 -7.30 -2.55
CA VAL A 225 -7.58 -7.42 -1.11
C VAL A 225 -7.82 -6.08 -0.41
N PRO A 226 -8.86 -5.95 0.41
CA PRO A 226 -9.10 -4.76 1.21
C PRO A 226 -8.25 -4.77 2.48
N PHE A 227 -7.25 -3.90 2.56
CA PHE A 227 -6.31 -3.83 3.68
C PHE A 227 -6.84 -3.04 4.87
N GLY A 228 -7.32 -1.83 4.63
CA GLY A 228 -7.78 -0.90 5.66
C GLY A 228 -8.39 0.35 5.04
N THR A 229 -9.18 1.10 5.78
CA THR A 229 -9.82 2.32 5.28
C THR A 229 -8.91 3.54 5.38
N ASP A 230 -7.75 3.45 6.02
CA ASP A 230 -6.79 4.55 6.13
C ASP A 230 -5.51 4.34 5.31
N THR A 231 -4.73 5.41 5.19
CA THR A 231 -3.51 5.42 4.39
C THR A 231 -2.40 4.57 5.03
N ILE A 232 -2.40 4.42 6.35
CA ILE A 232 -1.36 3.67 7.09
C ILE A 232 -1.40 2.20 6.66
N SER A 233 -2.58 1.65 6.44
CA SER A 233 -2.74 0.26 5.99
C SER A 233 -2.16 -0.04 4.60
N ALA A 234 -1.76 0.99 3.82
CA ALA A 234 -0.97 0.80 2.61
C ALA A 234 0.38 0.11 2.90
N ILE A 235 0.86 0.17 4.15
CA ILE A 235 2.08 -0.52 4.58
C ILE A 235 2.01 -2.03 4.35
N TYR A 236 0.83 -2.65 4.41
CA TYR A 236 0.67 -4.08 4.16
C TYR A 236 1.02 -4.47 2.71
N ALA A 237 0.81 -3.57 1.73
CA ALA A 237 1.24 -3.76 0.34
C ALA A 237 2.77 -3.82 0.23
N LEU A 238 3.45 -2.94 0.95
CA LEU A 238 4.91 -2.87 1.00
C LEU A 238 5.49 -4.04 1.82
N GLY A 239 4.80 -4.47 2.87
CA GLY A 239 5.12 -5.68 3.61
C GLY A 239 5.00 -6.94 2.74
N PHE A 240 4.01 -7.02 1.85
CA PHE A 240 3.91 -8.09 0.85
C PHE A 240 5.10 -8.07 -0.13
N ALA A 241 5.47 -6.88 -0.63
CA ALA A 241 6.64 -6.71 -1.50
C ALA A 241 7.96 -7.11 -0.82
N THR A 242 8.16 -6.70 0.43
CA THR A 242 9.35 -7.06 1.22
C THR A 242 9.41 -8.56 1.46
N ARG A 243 8.30 -9.19 1.89
CA ARG A 243 8.27 -10.65 2.08
C ARG A 243 8.46 -11.43 0.79
N SER A 244 8.08 -10.86 -0.36
CA SER A 244 8.38 -11.47 -1.66
C SER A 244 9.90 -11.54 -1.91
N ALA A 245 10.66 -10.51 -1.54
CA ALA A 245 12.12 -10.53 -1.62
C ALA A 245 12.74 -11.52 -0.62
N LEU A 246 12.24 -11.55 0.62
CA LEU A 246 12.74 -12.48 1.65
C LEU A 246 12.47 -13.94 1.28
N THR A 247 11.26 -14.24 0.80
CA THR A 247 10.82 -15.62 0.51
C THR A 247 11.38 -16.15 -0.80
N PHE A 248 11.29 -15.37 -1.89
CA PHE A 248 11.64 -15.85 -3.24
C PHE A 248 13.00 -15.35 -3.72
N GLY A 249 13.41 -14.17 -3.25
CA GLY A 249 14.73 -13.63 -3.54
C GLY A 249 15.83 -14.20 -2.64
N GLY A 250 15.46 -14.82 -1.51
CA GLY A 250 16.41 -15.39 -0.55
C GLY A 250 17.20 -14.34 0.24
N MET A 251 16.76 -13.08 0.23
CA MET A 251 17.34 -12.02 1.04
C MET A 251 17.05 -12.24 2.52
N LYS A 252 17.90 -11.67 3.38
CA LYS A 252 17.71 -11.65 4.84
C LYS A 252 17.28 -10.26 5.29
N GLY A 253 16.66 -10.18 6.47
CA GLY A 253 16.38 -8.91 7.12
C GLY A 253 17.62 -8.03 7.25
N GLY A 254 17.47 -6.72 7.09
CA GLY A 254 18.55 -5.73 7.11
C GLY A 254 19.31 -5.59 5.79
N GLN A 255 19.05 -6.42 4.79
CA GLN A 255 19.58 -6.27 3.43
C GLN A 255 18.74 -5.30 2.59
N ALA A 256 18.54 -4.08 3.12
CA ALA A 256 17.61 -3.10 2.59
C ALA A 256 17.83 -2.83 1.10
N ARG A 257 19.09 -2.61 0.69
CA ARG A 257 19.44 -2.32 -0.71
C ARG A 257 19.06 -3.46 -1.64
N GLU A 258 19.39 -4.70 -1.27
CA GLU A 258 19.11 -5.89 -2.07
C GLU A 258 17.60 -6.15 -2.18
N ILE A 259 16.85 -5.94 -1.09
CA ILE A 259 15.38 -6.03 -1.06
C ILE A 259 14.74 -4.99 -1.99
N LEU A 260 15.19 -3.74 -1.94
CA LEU A 260 14.69 -2.67 -2.81
C LEU A 260 15.02 -2.96 -4.29
N LEU A 261 16.23 -3.44 -4.58
CA LEU A 261 16.62 -3.83 -5.94
C LEU A 261 15.82 -5.02 -6.45
N TYR A 262 15.56 -6.03 -5.61
CA TYR A 262 14.69 -7.15 -5.96
C TYR A 262 13.30 -6.65 -6.35
N ASN A 263 12.68 -5.83 -5.49
CA ASN A 263 11.35 -5.29 -5.74
C ASN A 263 11.28 -4.45 -7.02
N LYS A 264 12.26 -3.57 -7.24
CA LYS A 264 12.36 -2.77 -8.45
C LYS A 264 12.36 -3.62 -9.73
N PHE A 265 13.06 -4.75 -9.75
CA PHE A 265 13.26 -5.56 -10.96
C PHE A 265 12.35 -6.78 -11.09
N ARG A 266 11.75 -7.27 -10.00
CA ARG A 266 10.97 -8.51 -9.97
C ARG A 266 9.52 -8.31 -9.57
N VAL A 267 9.19 -7.27 -8.80
CA VAL A 267 7.83 -6.99 -8.35
C VAL A 267 7.30 -5.78 -9.12
N PHE A 268 6.48 -6.02 -10.14
CA PHE A 268 5.96 -4.93 -10.96
C PHE A 268 4.75 -4.25 -10.33
N ALA A 269 4.99 -3.55 -9.21
CA ALA A 269 3.96 -2.82 -8.50
C ALA A 269 3.91 -1.33 -8.86
N PHE A 270 2.73 -0.74 -8.76
CA PHE A 270 2.48 0.69 -8.93
C PHE A 270 1.35 1.16 -8.01
N VAL A 271 1.33 2.45 -7.71
CA VAL A 271 0.36 3.08 -6.81
C VAL A 271 -0.62 3.92 -7.62
N LEU A 272 -1.93 3.76 -7.35
CA LEU A 272 -2.99 4.63 -7.82
C LEU A 272 -3.49 5.46 -6.63
N ALA A 273 -3.07 6.73 -6.57
CA ALA A 273 -3.55 7.67 -5.57
C ALA A 273 -4.84 8.33 -6.09
N LEU A 274 -5.98 8.01 -5.47
CA LEU A 274 -7.29 8.47 -5.92
C LEU A 274 -7.87 9.52 -4.96
N GLY A 275 -8.27 10.65 -5.53
CA GLY A 275 -8.76 11.83 -4.84
C GLY A 275 -7.66 12.66 -4.19
N GLU A 276 -8.02 13.40 -3.14
CA GLU A 276 -7.11 14.36 -2.51
C GLU A 276 -5.88 13.67 -1.88
N VAL A 277 -4.70 14.18 -2.26
CA VAL A 277 -3.39 13.71 -1.78
C VAL A 277 -2.93 14.61 -0.64
N ASP A 278 -3.15 14.14 0.59
CA ASP A 278 -2.65 14.78 1.81
C ASP A 278 -1.16 14.47 2.05
N ASP A 279 -0.58 15.13 3.07
CA ASP A 279 0.84 14.97 3.42
C ASP A 279 1.23 13.53 3.77
N LEU A 280 0.33 12.77 4.41
CA LEU A 280 0.59 11.38 4.75
C LEU A 280 0.70 10.56 3.47
N LYS A 281 -0.26 10.69 2.54
CA LYS A 281 -0.19 10.03 1.23
C LYS A 281 1.08 10.40 0.45
N TYR A 282 1.52 11.66 0.49
CA TYR A 282 2.80 12.05 -0.11
C TYR A 282 4.01 11.35 0.55
N ALA A 283 4.02 11.25 1.87
CA ALA A 283 5.10 10.63 2.62
C ALA A 283 5.15 9.10 2.38
N THR A 284 4.00 8.41 2.44
CA THR A 284 3.88 6.98 2.12
C THR A 284 4.30 6.69 0.68
N ALA A 285 3.86 7.53 -0.27
CA ALA A 285 4.26 7.41 -1.68
C ALA A 285 5.77 7.61 -1.88
N ALA A 286 6.42 8.52 -1.14
CA ALA A 286 7.88 8.65 -1.15
C ALA A 286 8.57 7.34 -0.68
N GLY A 287 7.99 6.66 0.32
CA GLY A 287 8.38 5.31 0.71
C GLY A 287 8.25 4.30 -0.43
N ALA A 288 7.11 4.27 -1.12
CA ALA A 288 6.88 3.37 -2.26
C ALA A 288 7.86 3.61 -3.42
N ILE A 289 8.26 4.87 -3.65
CA ILE A 289 9.26 5.20 -4.67
C ILE A 289 10.60 4.51 -4.39
N ASN A 290 11.01 4.35 -3.13
CA ASN A 290 12.24 3.61 -2.78
C ASN A 290 12.23 2.16 -3.33
N TYR A 291 11.07 1.51 -3.33
CA TYR A 291 10.89 0.15 -3.89
C TYR A 291 10.90 0.12 -5.42
N GLY A 292 10.97 1.28 -6.08
CA GLY A 292 10.86 1.42 -7.53
C GLY A 292 9.40 1.36 -8.02
N PHE A 293 8.43 1.66 -7.14
CA PHE A 293 7.02 1.69 -7.49
C PHE A 293 6.60 3.13 -7.82
N PRO A 294 6.15 3.41 -9.06
CA PRO A 294 5.69 4.73 -9.43
C PRO A 294 4.28 4.98 -8.90
N THR A 295 3.96 6.25 -8.69
CA THR A 295 2.64 6.70 -8.25
C THR A 295 1.95 7.51 -9.34
N LEU A 296 0.70 7.16 -9.63
CA LEU A 296 -0.18 7.91 -10.51
C LEU A 296 -1.32 8.49 -9.69
N ALA A 297 -1.52 9.80 -9.79
CA ALA A 297 -2.61 10.48 -9.13
C ALA A 297 -3.67 10.95 -10.13
N ASP A 298 -4.94 10.82 -9.77
CA ASP A 298 -6.09 11.33 -10.54
C ASP A 298 -6.43 12.80 -10.23
N THR A 299 -5.57 13.48 -9.45
CA THR A 299 -5.69 14.90 -9.10
C THR A 299 -4.51 15.70 -9.64
N VAL A 300 -4.68 17.03 -9.67
CA VAL A 300 -3.63 17.97 -10.09
C VAL A 300 -2.58 18.06 -8.99
N ILE A 301 -1.46 17.38 -9.20
CA ILE A 301 -0.30 17.40 -8.31
C ILE A 301 0.98 17.66 -9.12
N PRO A 302 2.07 18.14 -8.49
CA PRO A 302 3.35 18.21 -9.18
C PRO A 302 3.82 16.81 -9.61
N GLN A 303 4.72 16.77 -10.59
CA GLN A 303 5.27 15.52 -11.11
C GLN A 303 6.73 15.34 -10.73
N ILE A 304 7.18 14.09 -10.67
CA ILE A 304 8.59 13.70 -10.56
C ILE A 304 8.91 12.89 -11.80
N THR A 305 9.33 13.60 -12.84
CA THR A 305 9.69 13.05 -14.16
C THR A 305 11.09 12.44 -14.27
N PRO A 306 12.09 12.74 -13.41
CA PRO A 306 13.36 12.04 -13.46
C PRO A 306 13.19 10.52 -13.44
N THR A 307 14.08 9.79 -14.10
CA THR A 307 14.11 8.33 -14.07
C THR A 307 15.27 7.86 -13.19
N GLY A 308 15.28 6.57 -12.83
CA GLY A 308 16.45 5.95 -12.20
C GLY A 308 16.11 5.05 -11.03
N ILE A 309 15.07 5.37 -10.25
CA ILE A 309 14.53 4.47 -9.21
C ILE A 309 13.36 3.68 -9.79
N THR A 310 12.35 4.37 -10.32
CA THR A 310 11.35 3.77 -11.20
C THR A 310 11.90 3.68 -12.64
N ARG A 311 11.21 2.91 -13.48
CA ARG A 311 11.60 2.71 -14.88
C ARG A 311 11.42 3.98 -15.71
N TYR A 312 10.28 4.64 -15.55
CA TYR A 312 9.96 5.92 -16.18
C TYR A 312 9.80 6.98 -15.08
N GLU A 313 8.73 7.75 -15.08
CA GLU A 313 8.47 8.77 -14.07
C GLU A 313 8.21 8.15 -12.69
N HIS A 314 8.61 8.83 -11.61
CA HIS A 314 8.30 8.39 -10.24
C HIS A 314 6.88 8.79 -9.84
N VAL A 315 6.45 9.99 -10.25
CA VAL A 315 5.13 10.54 -9.94
C VAL A 315 4.54 11.18 -11.19
N VAL A 316 3.36 10.72 -11.59
CA VAL A 316 2.59 11.25 -12.71
C VAL A 316 1.27 11.80 -12.20
N SER A 317 0.93 13.00 -12.63
CA SER A 317 -0.39 13.61 -12.40
C SER A 317 -1.20 13.47 -13.68
N MET A 318 -2.35 12.82 -13.56
CA MET A 318 -3.30 12.62 -14.64
C MET A 318 -4.69 12.98 -14.13
N PRO A 319 -5.01 14.29 -13.99
CA PRO A 319 -6.25 14.74 -13.39
C PRO A 319 -7.47 14.13 -14.08
N TRP A 320 -8.44 13.61 -13.32
CA TRP A 320 -9.55 12.82 -13.86
C TRP A 320 -10.34 13.55 -14.95
N ASP A 321 -10.52 14.86 -14.79
CA ASP A 321 -11.26 15.69 -15.74
C ASP A 321 -10.52 15.91 -17.06
N ASP A 322 -9.19 15.84 -17.05
CA ASP A 322 -8.33 16.01 -18.22
C ASP A 322 -8.13 14.69 -18.99
N ILE A 323 -8.53 13.55 -18.42
CA ILE A 323 -8.45 12.26 -19.11
C ILE A 323 -9.45 12.26 -20.27
N PRO A 324 -9.02 12.08 -21.52
CA PRO A 324 -9.95 12.07 -22.63
C PRO A 324 -10.80 10.78 -22.59
N GLY A 325 -12.12 10.92 -22.73
CA GLY A 325 -13.09 9.81 -22.69
C GLY A 325 -14.50 10.37 -22.47
N GLU A 326 -15.51 9.71 -23.03
CA GLU A 326 -16.90 10.20 -22.98
C GLU A 326 -17.55 9.98 -21.61
N ASN A 327 -17.08 8.99 -20.85
CA ASN A 327 -17.61 8.60 -19.55
C ASN A 327 -16.48 8.14 -18.60
N ASP A 328 -16.83 8.01 -17.32
CA ASP A 328 -15.88 7.58 -16.29
C ASP A 328 -15.28 6.19 -16.56
N THR A 329 -16.01 5.32 -17.26
CA THR A 329 -15.52 3.98 -17.62
C THR A 329 -14.35 4.04 -18.60
N GLU A 330 -14.44 4.88 -19.63
CA GLU A 330 -13.34 5.08 -20.60
C GLU A 330 -12.15 5.78 -19.96
N LYS A 331 -12.41 6.78 -19.10
CA LYS A 331 -11.36 7.48 -18.36
C LYS A 331 -10.59 6.53 -17.43
N ALA A 332 -11.30 5.69 -16.68
CA ALA A 332 -10.74 4.64 -15.84
C ALA A 332 -9.81 3.69 -16.62
N ARG A 333 -10.24 3.23 -17.82
CA ARG A 333 -9.42 2.37 -18.68
C ARG A 333 -8.09 3.02 -19.05
N ARG A 334 -8.13 4.29 -19.49
CA ARG A 334 -6.94 5.03 -19.90
C ARG A 334 -6.03 5.34 -18.73
N PHE A 335 -6.61 5.64 -17.56
CA PHE A 335 -5.87 5.85 -16.32
C PHE A 335 -5.07 4.59 -15.92
N VAL A 336 -5.74 3.43 -15.88
CA VAL A 336 -5.09 2.14 -15.59
C VAL A 336 -4.04 1.79 -16.65
N GLN A 337 -4.35 2.01 -17.93
CA GLN A 337 -3.39 1.78 -19.01
C GLN A 337 -2.12 2.60 -18.83
N ARG A 338 -2.25 3.91 -18.53
CA ARG A 338 -1.11 4.78 -18.28
C ARG A 338 -0.28 4.30 -17.09
N ALA A 339 -0.91 3.80 -16.03
CA ALA A 339 -0.22 3.27 -14.86
C ALA A 339 0.65 2.04 -15.18
N ILE A 340 0.07 1.12 -15.97
CA ILE A 340 0.75 -0.09 -16.47
C ILE A 340 1.96 0.29 -17.34
N GLU A 341 1.81 1.29 -18.21
CA GLU A 341 2.87 1.80 -19.07
C GLU A 341 4.02 2.42 -18.26
N VAL A 342 3.71 3.31 -17.30
CA VAL A 342 4.69 3.99 -16.44
C VAL A 342 5.47 2.99 -15.59
N ARG A 343 4.84 1.91 -15.12
CA ARG A 343 5.56 0.83 -14.43
C ARG A 343 6.34 -0.07 -15.39
N GLY A 344 5.92 -0.14 -16.64
CA GLY A 344 6.48 -1.01 -17.68
C GLY A 344 6.07 -2.47 -17.50
N VAL A 345 4.85 -2.71 -17.01
CA VAL A 345 4.27 -4.05 -16.87
C VAL A 345 3.96 -4.58 -18.27
N LYS A 346 4.48 -5.77 -18.61
CA LYS A 346 4.14 -6.45 -19.86
C LYS A 346 2.93 -7.35 -19.64
N VAL A 347 1.75 -6.87 -20.00
CA VAL A 347 0.50 -7.61 -19.83
C VAL A 347 0.20 -8.45 -21.07
N LYS A 348 -0.17 -9.72 -20.89
CA LYS A 348 -0.85 -10.50 -21.92
C LYS A 348 -2.35 -10.29 -21.74
N ILE A 349 -2.96 -9.51 -22.62
CA ILE A 349 -4.41 -9.30 -22.59
C ILE A 349 -5.07 -10.57 -23.10
N THR A 350 -5.90 -11.19 -22.27
CA THR A 350 -6.74 -12.33 -22.68
C THR A 350 -8.15 -11.77 -22.90
N GLU A 351 -8.41 -11.21 -24.08
CA GLU A 351 -9.77 -10.83 -24.46
C GLU A 351 -10.54 -12.10 -24.81
N VAL A 352 -11.31 -12.63 -23.84
CA VAL A 352 -12.33 -13.64 -24.13
C VAL A 352 -13.64 -12.90 -24.31
N PRO A 353 -14.25 -12.94 -25.52
CA PRO A 353 -15.49 -12.24 -25.81
C PRO A 353 -16.68 -13.01 -25.21
N ILE A 354 -16.79 -13.01 -23.88
CA ILE A 354 -17.97 -13.49 -23.16
C ILE A 354 -18.61 -12.31 -22.41
N PRO A 355 -19.94 -12.27 -22.26
CA PRO A 355 -20.67 -11.19 -21.59
C PRO A 355 -20.46 -11.14 -20.06
N VAL A 356 -19.54 -11.96 -19.53
CA VAL A 356 -19.20 -12.09 -18.12
C VAL A 356 -17.70 -11.81 -17.98
N PRO A 357 -17.23 -11.11 -16.93
CA PRO A 357 -15.80 -10.88 -16.72
C PRO A 357 -15.01 -12.19 -16.77
N TYR A 358 -13.98 -12.24 -17.62
CA TYR A 358 -13.05 -13.37 -17.72
C TYR A 358 -11.64 -12.90 -17.30
N GLY A 359 -11.12 -13.52 -16.25
CA GLY A 359 -9.75 -13.43 -15.75
C GLY A 359 -9.40 -14.76 -15.10
N SER A 360 -8.16 -15.00 -14.70
CA SER A 360 -7.79 -16.26 -14.01
C SER A 360 -8.29 -16.32 -12.55
N ALA A 361 -9.13 -15.36 -12.17
CA ALA A 361 -9.71 -15.13 -10.85
C ALA A 361 -11.23 -14.99 -11.01
#